data_AF-A0A2Z5ZAP3-F1
#
_entry.id   AF-A0A2Z5ZAP3-F1
#
_cell.length_a   1.000
_cell.length_b   1.000
_cell.length_c   1.000
_cell.angle_alpha   90.00
_cell.angle_beta   90.00
_cell.angle_gamma   90.00
#
_symmetry.space_group_name_H-M   'P 1'
#
loop_
_entity.id
_entity.type
_entity.pdbx_description
1 polymer ?
#
loop_
_entity_poly.entity_id
_entity_poly.type
_entity_poly.pdbx_seq_one_letter_code
_entity_poly.pdbx_strand_id
1 'polypeptide(L)'
;RDKGEELIGERAFRVLFAGVSLPLAVSTIVYFINHRYDGVQLWQLQGIAGIHELVWFSSFISFFFLYPSTFNLLEVAAVDKPKMHLWETGIMRITRHPQMVGQVIWCLAHTLWIGNSVAVAASVGLIGHHLFGAWNGDRRLALRHGEAFEVVK
;
A
#
# COMPACT_ATOMS: atom_id res chain seq x y z
N ARG A 1 16.98 -0.79 6.76
CA ARG A 1 16.51 -1.00 8.15
C ARG A 1 17.63 -1.55 9.00
N ASP A 2 18.05 -2.81 8.81
CA ASP A 2 19.00 -3.51 9.69
C ASP A 2 20.32 -2.76 9.89
N LYS A 3 20.99 -2.34 8.81
CA LYS A 3 22.19 -1.48 8.89
C LYS A 3 21.93 -0.11 9.57
N GLY A 4 20.73 0.44 9.41
CA GLY A 4 20.36 1.71 10.04
C GLY A 4 20.08 1.56 11.53
N GLU A 5 19.41 0.48 11.93
CA GLU A 5 19.19 0.12 13.34
C GLU A 5 20.52 -0.19 14.03
N GLU A 6 21.48 -0.82 13.35
CA GLU A 6 22.83 -1.09 13.85
C GLU A 6 23.64 0.19 14.12
N LEU A 7 23.50 1.22 13.26
CA LEU A 7 24.27 2.47 13.36
C LEU A 7 23.76 3.42 14.44
N ILE A 8 22.44 3.58 14.57
CA ILE A 8 21.84 4.62 15.43
C ILE A 8 20.87 4.07 16.49
N GLY A 9 20.68 2.75 16.55
CA GLY A 9 19.74 2.10 17.44
C GLY A 9 18.31 2.05 16.90
N GLU A 10 17.55 1.02 17.31
CA GLU A 10 16.21 0.75 16.76
C GLU A 10 15.22 1.91 16.95
N ARG A 11 15.21 2.54 18.13
CA ARG A 11 14.23 3.61 18.44
C ARG A 11 14.51 4.86 17.62
N ALA A 12 15.76 5.32 17.56
CA ALA A 12 16.13 6.50 16.79
C ALA A 12 15.87 6.27 15.29
N PHE A 13 16.20 5.08 14.78
CA PHE A 13 15.89 4.71 13.39
C PHE A 13 14.38 4.78 13.11
N ARG A 14 13.52 4.22 13.97
CA ARG A 14 12.05 4.28 13.79
C ARG A 14 11.52 5.71 13.78
N VAL A 15 11.98 6.56 14.70
CA VAL A 15 11.55 7.97 14.78
C VAL A 15 11.98 8.74 13.53
N LEU A 16 13.23 8.61 13.10
CA LEU A 16 13.72 9.26 11.88
C LEU A 16 12.97 8.77 10.64
N PHE A 17 12.76 7.45 10.54
CA PHE A 17 12.02 6.87 9.44
C PHE A 17 10.59 7.42 9.37
N ALA A 18 9.83 7.34 10.48
CA ALA A 18 8.46 7.83 10.52
C ALA A 18 8.38 9.36 10.30
N GLY A 19 9.29 10.12 10.91
CA GLY A 19 9.36 11.57 10.79
C GLY A 19 9.68 12.06 9.39
N VAL A 20 10.34 11.26 8.54
CA VAL A 20 10.59 11.59 7.14
C VAL A 20 9.52 10.99 6.22
N SER A 21 9.11 9.74 6.45
CA SER A 21 8.18 9.03 5.56
C SER A 21 6.77 9.61 5.62
N LEU A 22 6.28 9.99 6.81
CA LEU A 22 4.91 10.51 6.96
C LEU A 22 4.73 11.86 6.26
N PRO A 23 5.62 12.87 6.44
CA PRO A 23 5.52 14.11 5.67
C PRO A 23 5.62 13.88 4.17
N LEU A 24 6.54 13.03 3.69
CA LEU A 24 6.65 12.73 2.27
C LEU A 24 5.39 12.08 1.70
N ALA A 25 4.78 11.15 2.44
CA ALA A 25 3.51 10.55 2.06
C ALA A 25 2.39 11.59 2.00
N VAL A 26 2.27 12.45 3.02
CA VAL A 26 1.28 13.54 3.05
C VAL A 26 1.48 14.50 1.89
N SER A 27 2.70 14.96 1.65
CA SER A 27 3.02 15.86 0.53
C SER A 27 2.67 15.25 -0.82
N THR A 28 2.96 13.96 -1.02
CA THR A 28 2.64 13.25 -2.26
C THR A 28 1.12 13.15 -2.48
N ILE A 29 0.36 12.82 -1.43
CA ILE A 29 -1.10 12.73 -1.48
C ILE A 29 -1.72 14.12 -1.77
N VAL A 30 -1.27 15.16 -1.05
CA VAL A 30 -1.75 16.53 -1.25
C VAL A 30 -1.45 17.01 -2.67
N TYR A 31 -0.24 16.74 -3.16
CA TYR A 31 0.13 17.07 -4.54
C TYR A 31 -0.81 16.39 -5.54
N PHE A 32 -1.00 15.07 -5.41
CA PHE A 32 -1.90 14.33 -6.31
C PHE A 32 -3.33 14.90 -6.28
N ILE A 33 -3.90 15.15 -5.10
CA ILE A 33 -5.28 15.68 -4.99
C ILE A 33 -5.41 17.02 -5.71
N ASN A 34 -4.42 17.91 -5.56
CA ASN A 34 -4.43 19.23 -6.16
C ASN A 34 -4.24 19.19 -7.69
N HIS A 35 -3.57 18.16 -8.22
CA HIS A 35 -3.25 18.03 -9.64
C HIS A 35 -4.01 16.86 -10.30
N ARG A 36 -5.04 16.31 -9.64
CA ARG A 36 -5.69 15.05 -10.06
C ARG A 36 -6.36 15.11 -11.43
N TYR A 37 -6.68 16.32 -11.91
CA TYR A 37 -7.29 16.55 -13.21
C TYR A 37 -6.32 17.18 -14.21
N ASP A 38 -5.06 17.35 -13.84
CA ASP A 38 -4.03 17.88 -14.72
C ASP A 38 -3.53 16.81 -15.70
N GLY A 39 -2.67 17.23 -16.62
CA GLY A 39 -2.06 16.38 -17.63
C GLY A 39 -2.95 16.17 -18.86
N VAL A 40 -2.64 15.13 -19.62
CA VAL A 40 -3.32 14.81 -20.87
C VAL A 40 -4.44 13.81 -20.59
N GLN A 41 -5.66 14.13 -21.03
CA GLN A 41 -6.78 13.17 -21.01
C GLN A 41 -6.50 12.04 -22.00
N LEU A 42 -6.48 10.80 -21.51
CA LEU A 42 -6.22 9.60 -22.29
C LEU A 42 -7.53 8.88 -22.68
N TRP A 43 -8.52 8.87 -21.78
CA TRP A 43 -9.86 8.32 -22.04
C TRP A 43 -10.93 8.98 -21.17
N GLN A 44 -12.19 8.97 -21.62
CA GLN A 44 -13.33 9.55 -20.90
C GLN A 44 -14.51 8.56 -20.94
N LEU A 45 -14.68 7.77 -19.89
CA LEU A 45 -15.59 6.61 -19.87
C LEU A 45 -16.80 6.76 -18.94
N GLN A 46 -16.92 7.90 -18.25
CA GLN A 46 -17.93 8.14 -17.21
C GLN A 46 -19.37 8.14 -17.77
N GLY A 47 -19.53 8.38 -19.07
CA GLY A 47 -20.83 8.32 -19.76
C GLY A 47 -21.22 6.93 -20.28
N ILE A 48 -20.34 5.93 -20.16
CA ILE A 48 -20.61 4.57 -20.66
C ILE A 48 -21.33 3.78 -19.57
N ALA A 49 -22.45 3.16 -19.93
CA ALA A 49 -23.24 2.33 -19.02
C ALA A 49 -22.38 1.21 -18.39
N GLY A 50 -22.50 1.02 -17.08
CA GLY A 50 -21.78 -0.02 -16.33
C GLY A 50 -20.39 0.39 -15.81
N ILE A 51 -19.79 1.48 -16.32
CA ILE A 51 -18.45 1.91 -15.87
C ILE A 51 -18.48 2.42 -14.44
N HIS A 52 -19.50 3.19 -14.07
CA HIS A 52 -19.67 3.69 -12.71
C HIS A 52 -19.81 2.53 -11.72
N GLU A 53 -20.66 1.55 -12.03
CA GLU A 53 -20.91 0.37 -11.21
C GLU A 53 -19.64 -0.49 -11.07
N LEU A 54 -18.90 -0.68 -12.16
CA LEU A 54 -17.63 -1.40 -12.16
C LEU A 54 -16.59 -0.72 -11.26
N VAL A 55 -16.40 0.59 -11.41
CA VAL A 55 -15.43 1.36 -10.61
C VAL A 55 -15.84 1.36 -9.14
N TRP A 56 -17.12 1.56 -8.85
CA TRP A 56 -17.66 1.54 -7.50
C TRP A 56 -17.44 0.18 -6.83
N PHE A 57 -17.80 -0.91 -7.51
CA PHE A 57 -17.67 -2.26 -6.98
C PHE A 57 -16.20 -2.66 -6.80
N SER A 58 -15.33 -2.28 -7.75
CA SER A 58 -13.89 -2.47 -7.63
C SER A 58 -13.32 -1.72 -6.42
N SER A 59 -13.76 -0.47 -6.21
CA SER A 59 -13.36 0.35 -5.06
C SER A 59 -13.84 -0.25 -3.74
N PHE A 60 -15.05 -0.79 -3.72
CA PHE A 60 -15.60 -1.50 -2.57
C PHE A 60 -14.75 -2.73 -2.21
N ILE A 61 -14.42 -3.59 -3.18
CA ILE A 61 -13.54 -4.74 -2.96
C ILE A 61 -12.17 -4.28 -2.48
N SER A 62 -11.59 -3.25 -3.09
CA SER A 62 -10.33 -2.67 -2.64
C SER A 62 -10.35 -2.32 -1.15
N PHE A 63 -11.39 -1.60 -0.70
CA PHE A 63 -11.51 -1.23 0.72
C PHE A 63 -11.62 -2.45 1.64
N PHE A 64 -12.29 -3.51 1.21
CA PHE A 64 -12.34 -4.77 1.96
C PHE A 64 -10.94 -5.37 2.17
N PHE A 65 -10.08 -5.32 1.15
CA PHE A 65 -8.67 -5.74 1.25
C PHE A 65 -7.79 -4.79 2.06
N LEU A 66 -8.10 -3.48 2.07
CA LEU A 66 -7.37 -2.49 2.85
C LEU A 66 -7.72 -2.51 4.34
N TYR A 67 -8.94 -2.89 4.69
CA TYR A 67 -9.43 -2.85 6.07
C TYR A 67 -8.49 -3.52 7.09
N PRO A 68 -7.92 -4.73 6.81
CA PRO A 68 -6.98 -5.38 7.72
C PRO A 68 -5.71 -4.58 8.03
N SER A 69 -5.30 -3.68 7.14
CA SER A 69 -4.11 -2.84 7.35
C SER A 69 -4.29 -1.75 8.42
N THR A 70 -5.50 -1.58 8.96
CA THR A 70 -5.80 -0.64 10.04
C THR A 70 -5.85 -1.27 11.44
N PHE A 71 -5.77 -2.60 11.55
CA PHE A 71 -5.62 -3.23 12.85
C PHE A 71 -4.16 -3.10 13.28
N ASN A 72 -3.93 -2.61 14.51
CA ASN A 72 -2.60 -2.34 15.10
C ASN A 72 -1.95 -0.97 14.74
N LEU A 73 -2.75 0.09 14.56
CA LEU A 73 -2.23 1.46 14.38
C LEU A 73 -1.20 1.89 15.44
N LEU A 74 -1.28 1.35 16.66
CA LEU A 74 -0.35 1.64 17.76
C LEU A 74 1.08 1.12 17.50
N GLU A 75 1.22 -0.03 16.83
CA GLU A 75 2.54 -0.54 16.41
C GLU A 75 3.13 0.30 15.27
N VAL A 76 2.28 0.81 14.38
CA VAL A 76 2.65 1.70 13.25
C VAL A 76 3.09 3.09 13.75
N ALA A 77 2.45 3.60 14.81
CA ALA A 77 2.82 4.86 15.45
C ALA A 77 4.13 4.79 16.26
N ALA A 78 4.84 3.65 16.23
CA ALA A 78 6.06 3.38 16.99
C ALA A 78 5.91 3.55 18.51
N VAL A 79 4.67 3.54 19.01
CA VAL A 79 4.34 3.55 20.45
C VAL A 79 4.65 2.17 21.02
N ASP A 80 4.16 1.12 20.37
CA ASP A 80 4.44 -0.26 20.73
C ASP A 80 5.58 -0.86 19.89
N LYS A 81 6.29 -1.82 20.49
CA LYS A 81 7.29 -2.61 19.76
C LYS A 81 6.57 -3.46 18.70
N PRO A 82 6.97 -3.41 17.42
CA PRO A 82 6.36 -4.23 16.38
C PRO A 82 6.46 -5.72 16.73
N LYS A 83 5.33 -6.42 16.72
CA LYS A 83 5.30 -7.87 16.96
C LYS A 83 5.14 -8.60 15.62
N MET A 84 5.88 -9.69 15.45
CA MET A 84 5.66 -10.59 14.33
C MET A 84 4.43 -11.42 14.62
N HIS A 85 3.37 -11.15 13.89
CA HIS A 85 2.16 -11.94 13.91
C HIS A 85 2.13 -12.74 12.60
N LEU A 86 2.43 -14.03 12.67
CA LEU A 86 2.19 -14.95 11.55
C LEU A 86 0.68 -15.23 11.57
N TRP A 87 -0.07 -14.43 10.82
CA TRP A 87 -1.53 -14.44 10.88
C TRP A 87 -2.10 -15.61 10.07
N GLU A 88 -2.78 -16.54 10.75
CA GLU A 88 -3.50 -17.66 10.12
C GLU A 88 -5.01 -17.42 10.01
N THR A 89 -5.48 -16.17 10.18
CA THR A 89 -6.90 -15.82 10.25
C THR A 89 -7.27 -14.65 9.34
N GLY A 90 -8.56 -14.52 9.01
CA GLY A 90 -9.06 -13.43 8.16
C GLY A 90 -8.56 -13.51 6.71
N ILE A 91 -8.54 -12.35 6.02
CA ILE A 91 -8.12 -12.26 4.61
C ILE A 91 -6.66 -12.64 4.39
N MET A 92 -5.84 -12.56 5.46
CA MET A 92 -4.42 -12.90 5.40
C MET A 92 -4.20 -14.35 4.99
N ARG A 93 -5.18 -15.27 5.23
CA ARG A 93 -5.15 -16.66 4.73
C ARG A 93 -5.22 -16.79 3.21
N ILE A 94 -5.72 -15.76 2.53
CA ILE A 94 -5.88 -15.74 1.07
C ILE A 94 -4.65 -15.09 0.43
N THR A 95 -4.10 -14.06 1.08
CA THR A 95 -2.90 -13.37 0.63
C THR A 95 -2.14 -12.77 1.81
N ARG A 96 -0.80 -12.98 1.83
CA ARG A 96 0.13 -12.30 2.72
C ARG A 96 0.10 -10.77 2.62
N HIS A 97 -0.35 -10.20 1.50
CA HIS A 97 -0.28 -8.76 1.23
C HIS A 97 -1.64 -8.17 0.82
N PRO A 98 -2.67 -8.22 1.68
CA PRO A 98 -3.99 -7.73 1.30
C PRO A 98 -3.96 -6.22 1.05
N GLN A 99 -3.10 -5.47 1.75
CA GLN A 99 -2.91 -4.05 1.47
C GLN A 99 -2.42 -3.81 0.04
N MET A 100 -1.43 -4.58 -0.43
CA MET A 100 -0.94 -4.47 -1.80
C MET A 100 -2.04 -4.80 -2.82
N VAL A 101 -2.81 -5.87 -2.59
CA VAL A 101 -3.93 -6.25 -3.47
C VAL A 101 -4.98 -5.15 -3.53
N GLY A 102 -5.41 -4.63 -2.38
CA GLY A 102 -6.36 -3.53 -2.29
C GLY A 102 -5.87 -2.28 -3.03
N GLN A 103 -4.62 -1.86 -2.80
CA GLN A 103 -4.04 -0.69 -3.47
C GLN A 103 -3.95 -0.85 -4.99
N VAL A 104 -3.62 -2.06 -5.49
CA VAL A 104 -3.61 -2.32 -6.94
C VAL A 104 -5.02 -2.17 -7.52
N ILE A 105 -6.03 -2.77 -6.89
CA ILE A 105 -7.44 -2.66 -7.35
C ILE A 105 -7.89 -1.19 -7.31
N TRP A 106 -7.56 -0.46 -6.24
CA TRP A 106 -7.84 0.97 -6.10
C TRP A 106 -7.26 1.80 -7.25
N CYS A 107 -5.97 1.61 -7.51
CA CYS A 107 -5.23 2.30 -8.58
C CYS A 107 -5.83 2.03 -9.95
N LEU A 108 -6.18 0.77 -10.25
CA LEU A 108 -6.81 0.41 -11.52
C LEU A 108 -8.18 1.07 -11.67
N ALA A 109 -9.03 1.02 -10.63
CA ALA A 109 -10.35 1.65 -10.63
C ALA A 109 -10.28 3.18 -10.82
N HIS A 110 -9.37 3.85 -10.10
CA HIS A 110 -9.21 5.30 -10.19
C HIS A 110 -8.58 5.74 -11.51
N THR A 111 -7.64 4.96 -12.04
CA THR A 111 -7.07 5.19 -13.36
C THR A 111 -8.16 5.10 -14.42
N LEU A 112 -8.99 4.05 -14.37
CA LEU A 112 -10.13 3.88 -15.28
C LEU A 112 -11.11 5.06 -15.19
N TRP A 113 -11.42 5.52 -13.98
CA TRP A 113 -12.38 6.60 -13.75
C TRP A 113 -11.88 7.99 -14.15
N ILE A 114 -10.63 8.34 -13.83
CA ILE A 114 -10.06 9.68 -14.08
C ILE A 114 -9.53 9.78 -15.52
N GLY A 115 -8.81 8.77 -15.98
CA GLY A 115 -8.40 8.61 -17.36
C GLY A 115 -7.42 9.66 -17.90
N ASN A 116 -6.60 10.28 -17.06
CA ASN A 116 -5.55 11.20 -17.49
C ASN A 116 -4.13 10.69 -17.16
N SER A 117 -3.12 11.33 -17.75
CA SER A 117 -1.72 10.94 -17.60
C SER A 117 -1.20 11.06 -16.16
N VAL A 118 -1.72 12.02 -15.37
CA VAL A 118 -1.33 12.18 -13.96
C VAL A 118 -1.83 11.01 -13.11
N ALA A 119 -3.09 10.61 -13.28
CA ALA A 119 -3.68 9.46 -12.60
C ALA A 119 -2.98 8.15 -12.96
N VAL A 120 -2.61 7.97 -14.23
CA VAL A 120 -1.80 6.82 -14.68
C VAL A 120 -0.43 6.82 -14.00
N ALA A 121 0.30 7.95 -14.06
CA ALA A 121 1.63 8.05 -13.48
C ALA A 121 1.62 7.81 -11.95
N ALA A 122 0.67 8.42 -11.25
CA ALA A 122 0.48 8.22 -9.82
C ALA A 122 0.15 6.76 -9.48
N SER A 123 -0.72 6.12 -10.26
CA SER A 123 -1.10 4.72 -10.05
C SER A 123 0.04 3.76 -10.32
N VAL A 124 0.82 3.95 -11.39
CA VAL A 124 2.02 3.16 -11.65
C VAL A 124 3.03 3.30 -10.52
N GLY A 125 3.27 4.52 -10.05
CA GLY A 125 4.17 4.77 -8.92
C GLY A 125 3.71 4.08 -7.63
N LEU A 126 2.41 4.19 -7.30
CA LEU A 126 1.85 3.60 -6.09
C LEU A 126 1.82 2.06 -6.16
N ILE A 127 1.44 1.48 -7.30
CA ILE A 127 1.52 0.03 -7.54
C ILE A 127 2.96 -0.45 -7.38
N GLY A 128 3.92 0.23 -8.02
CA GLY A 128 5.34 -0.09 -7.92
C GLY A 128 5.84 -0.05 -6.48
N HIS A 129 5.45 0.97 -5.71
CA HIS A 129 5.77 1.08 -4.29
C HIS A 129 5.24 -0.12 -3.49
N HIS A 130 3.99 -0.53 -3.69
CA HIS A 130 3.40 -1.65 -2.98
C HIS A 130 3.98 -3.00 -3.38
N LEU A 131 4.24 -3.23 -4.67
CA LEU A 131 4.91 -4.44 -5.15
C LEU A 131 6.33 -4.57 -4.58
N PHE A 132 7.09 -3.47 -4.59
CA PHE A 132 8.41 -3.44 -3.99
C PHE A 132 8.35 -3.68 -2.48
N GLY A 133 7.39 -3.05 -1.79
CA GLY A 133 7.16 -3.21 -0.36
C GLY A 133 6.88 -4.67 0.01
N ALA A 134 5.97 -5.32 -0.71
CA ALA A 134 5.60 -6.72 -0.53
C ALA A 134 6.82 -7.64 -0.75
N TRP A 135 7.48 -7.52 -1.91
CA TRP A 135 8.67 -8.32 -2.22
C TRP A 135 9.79 -8.14 -1.21
N ASN A 136 10.13 -6.89 -0.88
CA ASN A 136 11.20 -6.60 0.08
C ASN A 136 10.83 -7.07 1.49
N GLY A 137 9.54 -7.04 1.85
CA GLY A 137 8.99 -7.61 3.08
C GLY A 137 9.22 -9.11 3.15
N ASP A 138 8.72 -9.84 2.15
CA ASP A 138 8.82 -11.29 2.05
C ASP A 138 10.28 -11.75 2.04
N ARG A 139 11.14 -11.12 1.24
CA ARG A 139 12.56 -11.45 1.18
C ARG A 139 13.21 -11.39 2.57
N ARG A 140 12.88 -10.36 3.39
CA ARG A 140 13.45 -10.23 4.74
C ARG A 140 12.89 -11.28 5.69
N LEU A 141 11.61 -11.59 5.60
CA LEU A 141 10.99 -12.59 6.47
C LEU A 141 11.48 -14.00 6.13
N ALA A 142 11.60 -14.34 4.85
CA ALA A 142 12.20 -15.59 4.38
C ALA A 142 13.64 -15.75 4.90
N LEU A 143 14.46 -14.70 4.81
CA LEU A 143 15.84 -14.73 5.32
C LEU A 143 15.91 -14.93 6.85
N ARG A 144 14.92 -14.47 7.60
CA ARG A 144 14.90 -14.57 9.08
C ARG A 144 14.26 -15.85 9.60
N HIS A 145 13.28 -16.40 8.88
CA HIS A 145 12.42 -17.49 9.38
C HIS A 145 12.49 -18.77 8.53
N GLY A 146 13.18 -18.76 7.39
CA GLY A 146 13.40 -19.96 6.57
C GLY A 146 12.10 -20.66 6.16
N GLU A 147 12.06 -21.98 6.26
CA GLU A 147 10.89 -22.79 5.89
C GLU A 147 9.60 -22.41 6.64
N ALA A 148 9.70 -21.92 7.87
CA ALA A 148 8.52 -21.49 8.63
C ALA A 148 7.79 -20.31 7.97
N PHE A 149 8.48 -19.50 7.16
CA PHE A 149 7.85 -18.43 6.37
C PHE A 149 7.12 -18.97 5.13
N GLU A 150 7.62 -20.05 4.53
CA GLU A 150 7.03 -20.63 3.31
C GLU A 150 5.75 -21.41 3.58
N VAL A 151 5.59 -21.93 4.80
CA VAL A 151 4.38 -22.67 5.22
C VAL A 151 3.18 -21.72 5.42
N VAL A 152 3.42 -20.44 5.71
CA VAL A 152 2.37 -19.44 5.98
C VAL A 152 2.10 -18.62 4.71
N LYS A 153 0.85 -18.64 4.23
CA LYS A 153 0.35 -17.90 3.05
C LYS A 153 -0.61 -16.78 3.42
#